data_AF-A0A842VI14-F1
#
_entry.id   AF-A0A842VI14-F1
#
_cell.length_a   1.000
_cell.length_b   1.000
_cell.length_c   1.000
_cell.angle_alpha   90.00
_cell.angle_beta   90.00
_cell.angle_gamma   90.00
#
_symmetry.space_group_name_H-M   'P 1'
#
loop_
_entity.id
_entity.type
_entity.pdbx_description
1 polymer ?
#
loop_
_entity_poly.entity_id
_entity_poly.type
_entity_poly.pdbx_seq_one_letter_code
_entity_poly.pdbx_strand_id
1 'polypeptide(L)'
;MLDIILIQNAESGLKLLEYRQRQTRMTEDHSEIFSGFLTAIQKISEELNIGNLVLISTEGEKGHNCIVVPQFPINFVLLVDQEDPVHIWKEIGADLAQRFLKKFQPRLNSHDFSQYEEFLPTIKKICSADKYCE
;
A
#
# COMPACT_ATOMS: atom_id res chain seq x y z
N MET A 1 0.63 0.70 -14.42
CA MET A 1 -0.56 1.33 -13.83
C MET A 1 -0.65 0.98 -12.35
N LEU A 2 -1.19 1.89 -11.53
CA LEU A 2 -1.52 1.60 -10.13
C LEU A 2 -2.82 0.81 -10.02
N ASP A 3 -2.81 -0.30 -9.32
CA ASP A 3 -4.00 -1.12 -9.08
C ASP A 3 -4.61 -0.84 -7.71
N ILE A 4 -3.77 -0.97 -6.67
CA ILE A 4 -4.20 -0.95 -5.28
C ILE A 4 -3.24 -0.10 -4.46
N ILE A 5 -3.81 0.72 -3.58
CA ILE A 5 -3.11 1.27 -2.42
C ILE A 5 -3.75 0.66 -1.18
N LEU A 6 -2.92 0.05 -0.33
CA LEU A 6 -3.31 -0.50 0.95
C LEU A 6 -2.51 0.19 2.05
N ILE A 7 -3.21 0.77 3.02
CA ILE A 7 -2.63 1.28 4.25
C ILE A 7 -2.97 0.29 5.35
N GLN A 8 -1.97 -0.22 6.05
CA GLN A 8 -2.14 -1.17 7.14
C GLN A 8 -1.36 -0.73 8.38
N ASN A 9 -1.80 -1.17 9.55
CA ASN A 9 -1.04 -1.01 10.79
C ASN A 9 0.23 -1.89 10.72
N ALA A 10 1.38 -1.31 11.05
CA ALA A 10 2.67 -1.96 10.87
C ALA A 10 2.88 -3.17 11.78
N GLU A 11 2.28 -3.18 12.97
CA GLU A 11 2.47 -4.24 13.98
C GLU A 11 1.50 -5.41 13.77
N SER A 12 0.23 -5.09 13.51
CA SER A 12 -0.84 -6.09 13.41
C SER A 12 -1.10 -6.58 11.98
N GLY A 13 -0.70 -5.81 10.97
CA GLY A 13 -1.10 -6.05 9.58
C GLY A 13 -2.58 -5.71 9.31
N LEU A 14 -3.29 -5.12 10.28
CA LEU A 14 -4.69 -4.74 10.09
C LEU A 14 -4.83 -3.65 9.04
N LYS A 15 -5.68 -3.91 8.05
CA LYS A 15 -6.05 -2.95 7.01
C LYS A 15 -6.74 -1.72 7.63
N LEU A 16 -6.16 -0.55 7.39
CA LEU A 16 -6.69 0.75 7.80
C LEU A 16 -7.48 1.42 6.68
N LEU A 17 -6.97 1.35 5.44
CA LEU A 17 -7.60 1.94 4.28
C LEU A 17 -7.19 1.18 3.02
N GLU A 18 -8.12 1.05 2.08
CA GLU A 18 -7.86 0.49 0.76
C GLU A 18 -8.41 1.43 -0.31
N TYR A 19 -7.60 1.69 -1.32
CA TYR A 19 -8.03 2.32 -2.55
C TYR A 19 -7.77 1.37 -3.71
N ARG A 20 -8.80 1.15 -4.52
CA ARG A 20 -8.71 0.38 -5.77
C ARG A 20 -9.03 1.26 -6.96
N GLN A 21 -8.22 1.16 -8.00
CA GLN A 21 -8.54 1.77 -9.28
C GLN A 21 -9.70 1.00 -9.95
N ARG A 22 -10.60 1.72 -10.64
CA ARG A 22 -11.79 1.10 -11.27
C ARG A 22 -11.46 0.04 -12.32
N GLN A 23 -10.30 0.17 -12.96
CA GLN A 23 -9.83 -0.74 -14.01
C GLN A 23 -8.88 -1.82 -13.48
N THR A 24 -8.79 -1.99 -12.16
CA THR A 24 -7.85 -2.96 -11.60
C THR A 24 -8.14 -4.38 -12.08
N ARG A 25 -7.09 -5.13 -12.41
CA ARG A 25 -7.19 -6.55 -12.80
C ARG A 25 -7.36 -7.49 -11.61
N MET A 26 -7.30 -6.96 -10.38
CA MET A 26 -7.39 -7.71 -9.13
C MET A 26 -8.82 -7.72 -8.56
N THR A 27 -9.37 -8.90 -8.32
CA THR A 27 -10.69 -9.08 -7.66
C THR A 27 -10.64 -8.74 -6.17
N GLU A 28 -11.80 -8.52 -5.54
CA GLU A 28 -11.92 -8.18 -4.11
C GLU A 28 -11.33 -9.27 -3.20
N ASP A 29 -11.55 -10.54 -3.50
CA ASP A 29 -11.02 -11.70 -2.75
C ASP A 29 -9.49 -11.70 -2.62
N HIS A 30 -8.78 -11.02 -3.53
CA HIS A 30 -7.33 -10.97 -3.49
C HIS A 30 -6.77 -10.02 -2.39
N SER A 31 -7.52 -9.02 -1.88
CA SER A 31 -6.93 -8.09 -0.88
C SER A 31 -6.70 -8.70 0.48
N GLU A 32 -7.63 -9.53 0.97
CA GLU A 32 -7.49 -10.11 2.31
C GLU A 32 -6.38 -11.16 2.33
N ILE A 33 -6.34 -11.99 1.29
CA ILE A 33 -5.27 -12.97 1.07
C ILE A 33 -3.91 -12.26 0.97
N PHE A 34 -3.86 -11.13 0.26
CA PHE A 34 -2.64 -10.35 0.08
C PHE A 34 -2.17 -9.66 1.35
N SER A 35 -3.08 -9.10 2.16
CA SER A 35 -2.76 -8.49 3.46
C SER A 35 -2.19 -9.53 4.44
N GLY A 36 -2.80 -10.72 4.50
CA GLY A 36 -2.31 -11.82 5.32
C GLY A 36 -0.94 -12.33 4.87
N PHE A 37 -0.76 -12.49 3.56
CA PHE A 37 0.52 -12.90 2.95
C PHE A 37 1.65 -11.91 3.24
N LEU A 38 1.41 -10.61 3.05
CA LEU A 38 2.40 -9.57 3.34
C LEU A 38 2.79 -9.55 4.81
N THR A 39 1.82 -9.63 5.70
CA THR A 39 2.06 -9.66 7.15
C THR A 39 2.92 -10.86 7.53
N ALA A 40 2.66 -12.04 6.96
CA ALA A 40 3.45 -13.24 7.22
C ALA A 40 4.91 -13.07 6.78
N ILE A 41 5.15 -12.55 5.57
CA ILE A 41 6.51 -12.32 5.07
C ILE A 41 7.25 -11.27 5.90
N GLN A 42 6.56 -10.20 6.31
CA GLN A 42 7.14 -9.16 7.16
C GLN A 42 7.59 -9.74 8.50
N LYS A 43 6.73 -10.53 9.17
CA LYS A 43 7.07 -11.21 10.43
C LYS A 43 8.26 -12.16 10.28
N ILE A 44 8.28 -12.97 9.22
CA ILE A 44 9.42 -13.86 8.95
C ILE A 44 10.71 -13.05 8.78
N SER A 45 10.65 -11.91 8.08
CA SER A 45 11.82 -11.05 7.84
C SER A 45 12.35 -10.44 9.15
N GLU A 46 11.45 -10.04 10.05
CA GLU A 46 11.77 -9.54 11.39
C GLU A 46 12.38 -10.64 12.27
N GLU A 47 11.77 -11.82 12.31
CA GLU A 47 12.26 -12.97 13.10
C GLU A 47 13.63 -13.45 12.65
N LEU A 48 13.89 -13.44 11.34
CA LEU A 48 15.19 -13.81 10.76
C LEU A 48 16.22 -12.67 10.85
N ASN A 49 15.81 -11.46 11.25
CA ASN A 49 16.64 -10.25 11.30
C ASN A 49 17.37 -9.97 9.97
N ILE A 50 16.67 -10.15 8.85
CA ILE A 50 17.22 -9.96 7.49
C ILE A 50 16.83 -8.62 6.87
N GLY A 51 16.25 -7.72 7.68
CA GLY A 51 15.78 -6.40 7.26
C GLY A 51 14.29 -6.38 6.94
N ASN A 52 13.86 -5.31 6.26
CA ASN A 52 12.45 -5.06 5.99
C ASN A 52 12.09 -5.46 4.56
N LEU A 53 10.92 -6.08 4.40
CA LEU A 53 10.32 -6.27 3.09
C LEU A 53 9.98 -4.91 2.48
N VAL A 54 10.56 -4.61 1.32
CA VAL A 54 10.33 -3.34 0.60
C VAL A 54 9.77 -3.52 -0.82
N LEU A 55 9.90 -4.73 -1.39
CA LEU A 55 9.44 -5.05 -2.74
C LEU A 55 9.19 -6.57 -2.87
N ILE A 56 8.06 -6.94 -3.48
CA ILE A 56 7.83 -8.27 -4.06
C ILE A 56 7.47 -8.05 -5.52
N SER A 57 8.17 -8.72 -6.44
CA SER A 57 7.89 -8.63 -7.88
C SER A 57 7.46 -9.99 -8.41
N THR A 58 6.42 -10.00 -9.25
CA THR A 58 5.96 -11.17 -10.00
C THR A 58 6.00 -10.87 -11.49
N GLU A 59 6.21 -11.91 -12.30
CA GLU A 59 6.31 -11.81 -13.76
C GLU A 59 5.11 -12.49 -14.46
N GLY A 60 4.86 -12.09 -15.71
CA GLY A 60 3.86 -12.71 -16.61
C GLY A 60 2.75 -11.75 -17.02
N GLU A 61 1.70 -12.24 -17.70
CA GLU A 61 0.57 -11.41 -18.16
C GLU A 61 -0.17 -10.67 -17.03
N LYS A 62 -0.02 -11.18 -15.80
CA LYS A 62 -0.54 -10.61 -14.56
C LYS A 62 0.60 -10.29 -13.57
N GLY A 63 1.79 -9.98 -14.07
CA GLY A 63 2.93 -9.59 -13.25
C GLY A 63 2.71 -8.23 -12.60
N HIS A 64 3.07 -8.09 -11.33
CA HIS A 64 2.94 -6.87 -10.56
C HIS A 64 4.17 -6.65 -9.67
N ASN A 65 4.42 -5.39 -9.34
CA ASN A 65 5.30 -4.97 -8.27
C ASN A 65 4.46 -4.58 -7.05
N CYS A 66 4.66 -5.29 -5.94
CA CYS A 66 4.19 -4.91 -4.63
C CYS A 66 5.28 -4.12 -3.91
N ILE A 67 5.09 -2.81 -3.79
CA ILE A 67 6.03 -1.90 -3.17
C ILE A 67 5.56 -1.65 -1.75
N VAL A 68 6.41 -1.96 -0.77
CA VAL A 68 6.12 -1.73 0.64
C VAL A 68 6.95 -0.54 1.12
N VAL A 69 6.26 0.51 1.56
CA VAL A 69 6.84 1.71 2.16
C VAL A 69 6.58 1.67 3.66
N PRO A 70 7.52 1.16 4.46
CA PRO A 70 7.36 1.11 5.91
C PRO A 70 7.50 2.52 6.49
N GLN A 71 6.48 2.98 7.22
CA GLN A 71 6.51 4.26 7.92
C GLN A 71 5.72 4.20 9.21
N PHE A 72 6.39 3.85 10.30
CA PHE A 72 5.75 3.60 11.60
C PHE A 72 4.80 4.75 12.02
N PRO A 73 3.56 4.44 12.46
CA PRO A 73 3.02 3.11 12.81
C PRO A 73 2.28 2.38 11.67
N ILE A 74 2.49 2.77 10.41
CA ILE A 74 1.81 2.18 9.25
C ILE A 74 2.78 1.55 8.25
N ASN A 75 2.26 0.64 7.44
CA ASN A 75 2.86 0.26 6.17
C ASN A 75 1.97 0.79 5.06
N PHE A 76 2.58 1.48 4.10
CA PHE A 76 1.91 1.92 2.89
C PHE A 76 2.32 1.00 1.75
N VAL A 77 1.36 0.27 1.19
CA VAL A 77 1.59 -0.77 0.20
C VAL A 77 0.98 -0.32 -1.12
N LEU A 78 1.77 -0.37 -2.18
CA LEU A 78 1.31 -0.09 -3.54
C LEU A 78 1.42 -1.35 -4.37
N LEU A 79 0.39 -1.65 -5.14
CA LEU A 79 0.42 -2.67 -6.17
C LEU A 79 0.35 -1.98 -7.53
N VAL A 80 1.38 -2.18 -8.34
CA VAL A 80 1.53 -1.57 -9.67
C VAL A 80 1.92 -2.63 -10.68
N ASP A 81 1.68 -2.39 -11.97
CA ASP A 81 2.11 -3.31 -13.03
C ASP A 81 3.62 -3.61 -12.99
N GLN A 82 4.05 -4.78 -13.47
CA GLN A 82 5.47 -5.16 -13.49
C GLN A 82 6.38 -4.15 -14.23
N GLU A 83 5.84 -3.47 -15.24
CA GLU A 83 6.59 -2.56 -16.13
C GLU A 83 6.74 -1.16 -15.55
N ASP A 84 6.02 -0.86 -14.46
CA ASP A 84 6.03 0.46 -13.87
C ASP A 84 7.36 0.78 -13.16
N PRO A 85 7.80 2.04 -13.19
CA PRO A 85 9.04 2.46 -12.55
C PRO A 85 8.91 2.42 -11.01
N VAL A 86 9.38 1.33 -10.41
CA VAL A 86 9.32 1.08 -8.95
C VAL A 86 9.87 2.24 -8.12
N HIS A 87 10.95 2.88 -8.54
CA HIS A 87 11.56 3.99 -7.79
C HIS A 87 10.63 5.20 -7.67
N ILE A 88 9.91 5.56 -8.75
CA ILE A 88 8.95 6.67 -8.77
C ILE A 88 7.80 6.36 -7.81
N TRP A 89 7.24 5.15 -7.91
CA TRP A 89 6.14 4.73 -7.04
C TRP A 89 6.52 4.64 -5.57
N LYS A 90 7.77 4.28 -5.28
CA LYS A 90 8.30 4.29 -3.91
C LYS A 90 8.36 5.71 -3.34
N GLU A 91 8.79 6.69 -4.13
CA GLU A 91 8.81 8.11 -3.73
C GLU A 91 7.39 8.65 -3.52
N ILE A 92 6.47 8.36 -4.44
CA ILE A 92 5.05 8.73 -4.32
C ILE A 92 4.44 8.09 -3.06
N GLY A 93 4.70 6.82 -2.82
CA GLY A 93 4.26 6.09 -1.63
C GLY A 93 4.75 6.73 -0.34
N ALA A 94 6.02 7.16 -0.31
CA ALA A 94 6.60 7.84 0.85
C ALA A 94 5.97 9.22 1.11
N ASP A 95 5.71 10.01 0.06
CA ASP A 95 4.98 11.29 0.19
C ASP A 95 3.55 11.07 0.69
N LEU A 96 2.83 10.10 0.13
CA LEU A 96 1.47 9.75 0.56
C LEU A 96 1.42 9.27 2.01
N ALA A 97 2.35 8.41 2.42
CA ALA A 97 2.44 7.93 3.79
C ALA A 97 2.71 9.08 4.78
N GLN A 98 3.62 10.01 4.44
CA GLN A 98 3.85 11.22 5.24
C GLN A 98 2.59 12.08 5.37
N ARG A 99 1.85 12.30 4.27
CA ARG A 99 0.61 13.07 4.28
C ARG A 99 -0.48 12.39 5.11
N PHE A 100 -0.59 11.07 5.03
CA PHE A 100 -1.52 10.29 5.84
C PHE A 100 -1.22 10.47 7.32
N LEU A 101 0.04 10.27 7.72
CA LEU A 101 0.47 10.43 9.10
C LEU A 101 0.28 11.86 9.60
N LYS A 102 0.62 12.87 8.79
CA LYS A 102 0.38 14.27 9.16
C LYS A 102 -1.10 14.56 9.43
N LYS A 103 -2.02 13.93 8.70
CA LYS A 103 -3.47 14.11 8.88
C LYS A 103 -4.02 13.31 10.06
N PHE A 104 -3.57 12.08 10.27
CA PHE A 104 -4.24 11.13 11.18
C PHE A 104 -3.40 10.63 12.36
N GLN A 105 -2.07 10.77 12.35
CA GLN A 105 -1.19 10.26 13.41
C GLN A 105 -1.60 10.71 14.83
N PRO A 106 -2.04 11.97 15.07
CA PRO A 106 -2.50 12.37 16.40
C PRO A 106 -3.77 11.64 16.89
N ARG A 107 -4.47 10.93 16.01
CA ARG A 107 -5.75 10.25 16.25
C ARG A 107 -5.76 8.82 15.72
N LEU A 108 -4.57 8.24 15.52
CA LEU A 108 -4.43 6.96 14.88
C LEU A 108 -4.99 5.89 15.82
N ASN A 109 -6.22 5.48 15.51
CA ASN A 109 -6.97 4.47 16.24
C ASN A 109 -7.09 3.24 15.33
N SER A 110 -6.62 2.11 15.80
CA SER A 110 -6.71 0.82 15.11
C SER A 110 -8.07 0.13 15.28
N HIS A 111 -9.06 0.80 15.88
CA HIS A 111 -10.39 0.26 16.15
C HIS A 111 -11.51 1.07 15.48
N ASP A 112 -11.21 2.28 14.98
CA ASP A 112 -12.10 3.10 14.17
C ASP A 112 -11.38 3.60 12.92
N PHE A 113 -11.63 2.89 11.81
CA PHE A 113 -11.00 3.14 10.52
C PHE A 113 -11.82 4.07 9.62
N SER A 114 -13.06 4.38 10.00
CA SER A 114 -14.02 5.12 9.14
C SER A 114 -13.49 6.52 8.76
N GLN A 115 -12.79 7.18 9.69
CA GLN A 115 -12.15 8.47 9.48
C GLN A 115 -11.08 8.48 8.36
N TYR A 116 -10.49 7.32 8.04
CA TYR A 116 -9.42 7.24 7.05
C TYR A 116 -9.94 7.33 5.61
N GLU A 117 -11.24 7.09 5.37
CA GLU A 117 -11.86 7.29 4.05
C GLU A 117 -11.74 8.73 3.56
N GLU A 118 -11.64 9.71 4.48
CA GLU A 118 -11.39 11.11 4.12
C GLU A 118 -10.02 11.33 3.43
N PHE A 119 -9.15 10.32 3.41
CA PHE A 119 -7.88 10.37 2.69
C PHE A 119 -8.02 10.01 1.20
N LEU A 120 -9.08 9.29 0.82
CA LEU A 120 -9.30 8.84 -0.57
C LEU A 120 -9.24 9.97 -1.60
N PRO A 121 -9.77 11.20 -1.36
CA PRO A 121 -9.62 12.30 -2.30
C PRO A 121 -8.16 12.69 -2.55
N THR A 122 -7.29 12.57 -1.54
CA THR A 122 -5.85 12.87 -1.67
C THR A 122 -5.18 11.84 -2.57
N ILE A 123 -5.48 10.55 -2.36
CA ILE A 123 -5.00 9.46 -3.21
C ILE A 123 -5.45 9.68 -4.66
N LYS A 124 -6.76 9.89 -4.88
CA LYS A 124 -7.34 10.10 -6.21
C LYS A 124 -6.72 11.29 -6.95
N LYS A 125 -6.40 12.38 -6.26
CA LYS A 125 -5.79 13.57 -6.87
C LYS A 125 -4.42 13.27 -7.46
N ILE A 126 -3.59 12.52 -6.74
CA ILE A 126 -2.24 12.13 -7.19
C ILE A 126 -2.35 11.14 -8.36
N CYS A 127 -3.23 10.15 -8.24
CA CYS A 127 -3.57 9.25 -9.35
C CYS A 127 -3.96 9.99 -10.63
N SER A 128 -4.79 11.03 -10.53
CA SER A 128 -5.26 11.80 -11.69
C SER A 128 -4.26 12.81 -12.26
N ALA A 129 -3.27 13.24 -11.48
CA ALA A 129 -2.33 14.28 -11.90
C ALA A 129 -1.20 13.73 -12.79
N ASP A 130 -0.80 12.48 -12.57
CA ASP A 130 0.44 11.95 -13.13
C ASP A 130 0.24 10.99 -14.33
N LYS A 131 -0.94 10.92 -14.94
CA LYS A 131 -1.29 9.97 -16.04
C LYS A 131 -1.07 8.47 -15.72
N TYR A 132 -0.69 8.12 -14.50
CA TYR A 132 -0.41 6.74 -14.09
C TYR A 132 -1.67 5.90 -13.78
N CYS A 133 -2.84 6.53 -13.78
CA CYS A 133 -4.11 5.93 -13.34
C CYS A 133 -5.27 6.07 -14.35
N GLU A 134 -4.96 6.21 -15.66
CA GLU A 134 -5.98 6.11 -16.72
C GLU A 134 -6.16 4.67 -17.21
#